data_AF-A0AAE2CV01-F1
#
_entry.id   AF-A0AAE2CV01-F1
#
_cell.length_a   1.000
_cell.length_b   1.000
_cell.length_c   1.000
_cell.angle_alpha   90.00
_cell.angle_beta   90.00
_cell.angle_gamma   90.00
#
_symmetry.space_group_name_H-M   'P 1'
#
loop_
_entity.id
_entity.type
_entity.pdbx_description
1 polymer ?
#
loop_
_entity_poly.entity_id
_entity_poly.type
_entity_poly.pdbx_seq_one_letter_code
_entity_poly.pdbx_strand_id
1 'polypeptide(L)'
;MCLIRANSSFAFGMIEYIMKSLGMPTHGFNVTSKVMDDELSKRYDHGIFEFGVPSPMFVTLATTSILNLIAFLGGFVLILKERSFGSFFIQMFIAGFGVMNSLPFCEGMVLRRDKGRMSTKTTFTSTLLVGLLYGIASFVLNI
;
A
#
# COMPACT_ATOMS: atom_id res chain seq x y z
N MET A 1 -8.01 -8.15 -7.43
CA MET A 1 -6.85 -8.99 -7.83
C MET A 1 -5.76 -8.19 -8.57
N CYS A 2 -6.09 -7.49 -9.68
CA CYS A 2 -5.07 -6.85 -10.54
C CYS A 2 -4.25 -5.75 -9.83
N LEU A 3 -4.90 -4.85 -9.08
CA LEU A 3 -4.22 -3.78 -8.32
C LEU A 3 -3.18 -4.31 -7.32
N ILE A 4 -3.52 -5.37 -6.58
CA ILE A 4 -2.61 -5.99 -5.61
C ILE A 4 -1.42 -6.61 -6.35
N ARG A 5 -1.64 -7.31 -7.47
CA ARG A 5 -0.57 -7.93 -8.26
C ARG A 5 0.35 -6.91 -8.90
N ALA A 6 -0.21 -5.81 -9.40
CA ALA A 6 0.55 -4.72 -10.01
C ALA A 6 1.51 -4.07 -9.00
N ASN A 7 1.00 -3.70 -7.83
CA ASN A 7 1.79 -3.01 -6.79
C ASN A 7 2.74 -3.94 -6.01
N SER A 8 2.57 -5.25 -6.13
CA SER A 8 3.41 -6.24 -5.47
C SER A 8 4.22 -7.05 -6.50
N SER A 9 3.68 -8.16 -6.98
CA SER A 9 4.39 -9.12 -7.85
C SER A 9 5.00 -8.51 -9.11
N PHE A 10 4.28 -7.62 -9.82
CA PHE A 10 4.80 -7.05 -11.06
C PHE A 10 5.86 -5.99 -10.81
N ALA A 11 5.65 -5.11 -9.83
CA ALA A 11 6.66 -4.13 -9.42
C ALA A 11 7.95 -4.81 -8.97
N PHE A 12 7.86 -5.84 -8.11
CA PHE A 12 9.03 -6.59 -7.67
C PHE A 12 9.70 -7.37 -8.81
N GLY A 13 8.92 -8.04 -9.66
CA GLY A 13 9.47 -8.75 -10.81
C GLY A 13 10.17 -7.83 -11.82
N MET A 14 9.66 -6.61 -12.00
CA MET A 14 10.27 -5.60 -12.87
C MET A 14 11.58 -5.05 -12.27
N ILE A 15 11.61 -4.78 -10.97
CA ILE A 15 12.83 -4.39 -10.25
C ILE A 15 13.88 -5.51 -10.35
N GLU A 16 13.49 -6.75 -10.09
CA GLU A 16 14.38 -7.91 -10.17
C GLU A 16 14.96 -8.07 -11.58
N TYR A 17 14.13 -7.92 -12.61
CA TYR A 17 14.56 -7.96 -14.01
C TYR A 17 15.60 -6.88 -14.30
N ILE A 18 15.34 -5.63 -13.91
CA ILE A 18 16.29 -4.51 -14.12
C ILE A 18 17.60 -4.76 -13.38
N MET A 19 17.53 -5.18 -12.11
CA MET A 19 18.73 -5.49 -11.32
C MET A 19 19.58 -6.57 -11.99
N LYS A 20 18.95 -7.63 -12.49
CA LYS A 20 19.62 -8.71 -13.20
C LYS A 20 20.21 -8.23 -14.53
N SER A 21 19.52 -7.38 -15.27
CA SER A 21 20.04 -6.75 -16.49
C SER A 21 21.25 -5.85 -16.23
N LEU A 22 21.34 -5.23 -15.05
CA LEU A 22 22.49 -4.42 -14.62
C LEU A 22 23.63 -5.24 -13.98
N GLY A 23 23.51 -6.57 -13.92
CA GLY A 23 24.52 -7.45 -13.31
C GLY A 23 24.55 -7.41 -11.79
N MET A 24 23.53 -6.84 -11.14
CA MET A 24 23.43 -6.80 -9.68
C MET A 24 22.86 -8.12 -9.13
N PRO A 25 23.34 -8.58 -7.96
CA PRO A 25 22.78 -9.76 -7.31
C PRO A 25 21.35 -9.45 -6.86
N THR A 26 20.41 -10.36 -7.17
CA THR A 26 19.02 -10.25 -6.74
C THR A 26 18.81 -10.95 -5.40
N HIS A 27 17.96 -10.38 -4.55
CA HIS A 27 17.55 -11.06 -3.31
C HIS A 27 16.47 -12.08 -3.63
N GLY A 28 16.67 -13.33 -3.19
CA GLY A 28 15.69 -14.40 -3.33
C GLY A 28 14.41 -14.13 -2.53
N PHE A 29 13.29 -14.68 -3.01
CA PHE A 29 12.01 -14.55 -2.33
C PHE A 29 11.89 -15.60 -1.20
N ASN A 30 11.79 -15.16 0.05
CA ASN A 30 11.52 -16.09 1.15
C ASN A 30 10.07 -16.56 1.07
N VAL A 31 9.86 -17.86 0.94
CA VAL A 31 8.52 -18.45 0.85
C VAL A 31 7.78 -18.22 2.17
N THR A 32 6.50 -17.88 2.09
CA THR A 32 5.63 -17.74 3.26
C THR A 32 5.69 -19.01 4.12
N SER A 33 5.82 -18.84 5.44
CA SER A 33 5.79 -20.00 6.34
C SER A 33 4.46 -20.74 6.22
N LYS A 34 4.51 -22.06 6.08
CA LYS A 34 3.32 -22.92 6.10
C LYS A 34 2.89 -23.33 7.51
N VAL A 35 3.56 -22.80 8.53
CA VAL A 35 3.24 -23.08 9.93
C VAL A 35 1.94 -22.34 10.26
N MET A 36 0.87 -23.11 10.49
CA MET A 36 -0.44 -22.58 10.85
C MET A 36 -0.59 -22.64 12.37
N ASP A 37 -0.81 -21.47 12.97
CA ASP A 37 -1.28 -21.34 14.35
C ASP A 37 -2.82 -21.28 14.36
N ASP A 38 -3.46 -21.68 15.46
CA ASP A 38 -4.93 -21.73 15.55
C ASP A 38 -5.57 -20.35 15.30
N GLU A 39 -4.92 -19.29 15.76
CA GLU A 39 -5.36 -17.91 15.49
C GLU A 39 -5.23 -17.51 14.01
N LEU A 40 -4.20 -18.01 13.32
CA LEU A 40 -3.98 -17.76 11.89
C LEU A 40 -5.02 -18.51 11.04
N SER A 41 -5.31 -19.77 11.39
CA SER A 41 -6.35 -20.58 10.72
C SER A 41 -7.71 -19.91 10.82
N LYS A 42 -8.11 -19.44 12.01
CA LYS A 42 -9.39 -18.73 12.20
C LYS A 42 -9.51 -17.50 11.31
N ARG A 43 -8.45 -16.70 11.17
CA ARG A 43 -8.45 -15.52 10.29
C ARG A 43 -8.59 -15.90 8.82
N TYR A 44 -7.87 -16.93 8.40
CA TYR A 44 -7.95 -17.46 7.04
C TYR A 44 -9.38 -17.91 6.70
N ASP A 45 -10.02 -18.68 7.59
CA ASP A 45 -11.38 -19.19 7.38
C ASP A 45 -12.44 -18.08 7.31
N HIS A 46 -12.19 -16.94 7.97
CA HIS A 46 -13.04 -15.75 7.91
C HIS A 46 -12.68 -14.79 6.77
N GLY A 47 -11.73 -15.15 5.90
CA GLY A 47 -11.29 -14.30 4.79
C GLY A 47 -10.50 -13.05 5.21
N ILE A 48 -9.96 -13.04 6.43
CA ILE A 48 -9.21 -11.92 6.99
C ILE A 48 -7.74 -12.08 6.63
N PHE A 49 -7.17 -11.06 6.00
CA PHE A 49 -5.76 -11.07 5.59
C PHE A 49 -4.80 -11.09 6.78
N GLU A 50 -3.66 -11.77 6.61
CA GLU A 50 -2.57 -11.81 7.59
C GLU A 50 -1.43 -10.86 7.20
N PHE A 51 -1.09 -9.93 8.10
CA PHE A 51 0.00 -8.96 7.89
C PHE A 51 1.08 -8.99 8.98
N GLY A 52 1.00 -9.92 9.93
CA GLY A 52 1.90 -9.99 11.09
C GLY A 52 3.36 -10.26 10.72
N VAL A 53 3.60 -10.94 9.60
CA VAL A 53 4.94 -11.22 9.10
C VAL A 53 5.48 -10.04 8.29
N PRO A 54 6.61 -9.41 8.68
CA PRO A 54 7.16 -8.30 7.93
C PRO A 54 7.62 -8.75 6.53
N SER A 55 7.22 -8.01 5.50
CA SER A 55 7.58 -8.28 4.10
C SER A 55 7.85 -6.98 3.34
N PRO A 56 8.84 -6.94 2.44
CA PRO A 56 9.05 -5.79 1.55
C PRO A 56 7.84 -5.49 0.65
N MET A 57 7.07 -6.51 0.24
CA MET A 57 5.86 -6.30 -0.56
C MET A 57 4.79 -5.52 0.21
N PHE A 58 4.72 -5.75 1.52
CA PHE A 58 3.81 -5.04 2.40
C PHE A 58 4.19 -3.56 2.51
N VAL A 59 5.48 -3.21 2.43
CA VAL A 59 5.92 -1.80 2.40
C VAL A 59 5.31 -1.09 1.18
N THR A 60 5.44 -1.67 -0.01
CA THR A 60 4.92 -1.06 -1.24
C THR A 60 3.40 -0.92 -1.20
N LEU A 61 2.68 -1.96 -0.77
CA LEU A 61 1.22 -1.93 -0.66
C LEU A 61 0.74 -0.90 0.36
N ALA A 62 1.40 -0.81 1.52
CA ALA A 62 1.08 0.21 2.53
C ALA A 62 1.35 1.62 2.03
N THR A 63 2.49 1.87 1.38
CA THR A 63 2.82 3.18 0.80
C THR A 63 1.75 3.61 -0.20
N THR A 64 1.38 2.74 -1.15
CA THR A 64 0.34 3.08 -2.14
C THR A 64 -1.02 3.30 -1.48
N SER A 65 -1.36 2.51 -0.45
CA SER A 65 -2.61 2.67 0.30
C SER A 65 -2.69 4.04 1.00
N ILE A 66 -1.60 4.46 1.65
CA ILE A 66 -1.51 5.78 2.28
C ILE A 66 -1.64 6.89 1.23
N LEU A 67 -0.91 6.79 0.11
CA LEU A 67 -0.97 7.80 -0.96
C LEU A 67 -2.38 7.93 -1.55
N ASN A 68 -3.05 6.81 -1.84
CA ASN A 68 -4.42 6.82 -2.33
C ASN A 68 -5.37 7.48 -1.33
N LEU A 69 -5.19 7.21 -0.03
CA LEU A 69 -6.02 7.81 1.03
C LEU A 69 -5.78 9.32 1.14
N ILE A 70 -4.52 9.77 1.15
CA ILE A 70 -4.16 11.19 1.20
C ILE A 70 -4.70 11.93 -0.04
N ALA A 71 -4.51 11.36 -1.24
CA ALA A 71 -5.01 11.94 -2.48
C ALA A 71 -6.54 12.02 -2.49
N PHE A 72 -7.24 10.99 -1.99
CA PHE A 72 -8.69 10.99 -1.88
C PHE A 72 -9.17 12.09 -0.92
N LEU A 73 -8.60 12.17 0.28
CA LEU A 73 -8.99 13.18 1.27
C LEU A 73 -8.66 14.60 0.80
N GLY A 74 -7.47 14.81 0.22
CA GLY A 74 -7.07 16.11 -0.32
C GLY A 74 -7.96 16.56 -1.47
N GLY A 75 -8.26 15.66 -2.42
CA GLY A 75 -9.20 15.93 -3.50
C GLY A 75 -10.62 16.22 -3.00
N PHE A 76 -11.08 15.49 -1.99
CA PHE A 76 -12.39 15.71 -1.40
C PHE A 76 -12.49 17.10 -0.74
N VAL A 77 -11.48 17.51 0.03
CA VAL A 77 -11.41 18.86 0.62
C VAL A 77 -11.38 19.95 -0.45
N LEU A 78 -10.63 19.73 -1.54
CA LEU A 78 -10.56 20.68 -2.66
C LEU A 78 -11.93 20.86 -3.33
N ILE A 79 -12.64 19.77 -3.60
CA ILE A 79 -13.98 19.80 -4.20
C ILE A 79 -14.96 20.57 -3.32
N LEU A 80 -14.92 20.37 -2.00
CA LEU A 80 -15.76 21.11 -1.06
C LEU A 80 -15.45 22.62 -1.07
N LYS A 81 -14.17 22.99 -1.18
CA LYS A 81 -13.72 24.38 -1.22
C LYS A 81 -14.13 25.08 -2.51
N GLU A 82 -13.95 24.44 -3.66
CA GLU A 82 -14.21 25.02 -4.97
C GLU A 82 -15.67 24.86 -5.43
N ARG A 83 -16.47 24.04 -4.73
CA ARG A 83 -17.86 23.68 -5.09
C ARG A 83 -17.98 23.12 -6.52
N SER A 84 -16.90 22.56 -7.06
CA SER A 84 -16.75 22.13 -8.45
C SER A 84 -16.81 20.60 -8.60
N PHE A 85 -17.90 20.00 -8.12
CA PHE A 85 -18.07 18.54 -8.14
C PHE A 85 -17.92 17.92 -9.55
N GLY A 86 -18.42 18.61 -10.59
CA GLY A 86 -18.40 18.09 -11.96
C GLY A 86 -16.99 17.91 -12.55
N SER A 87 -16.09 18.87 -12.31
CA SER A 87 -14.76 18.87 -12.93
C SER A 87 -13.83 17.78 -12.37
N PHE A 88 -13.99 17.43 -11.09
CA PHE A 88 -13.13 16.46 -10.42
C PHE A 88 -13.81 15.10 -10.16
N PHE A 89 -15.04 14.90 -10.62
CA PHE A 89 -15.82 13.68 -10.34
C PHE A 89 -15.08 12.40 -10.71
N ILE A 90 -14.52 12.35 -11.93
CA ILE A 90 -13.82 11.15 -12.43
C ILE A 90 -12.57 10.89 -11.60
N GLN A 91 -11.79 11.93 -11.29
CA GLN A 91 -10.57 11.80 -10.50
C GLN A 91 -10.87 11.33 -9.07
N MET A 92 -11.95 11.85 -8.48
CA MET A 92 -12.43 11.45 -7.16
C MET A 92 -12.94 10.00 -7.16
N PHE A 93 -13.66 9.60 -8.22
CA PHE A 93 -14.15 8.24 -8.38
C PHE A 93 -13.01 7.23 -8.49
N ILE A 94 -11.99 7.53 -9.29
CA ILE A 94 -10.80 6.67 -9.44
C ILE A 94 -10.03 6.58 -8.12
N ALA A 95 -9.79 7.70 -7.44
CA ALA A 95 -9.14 7.70 -6.14
C ALA A 95 -9.94 6.90 -5.10
N GLY A 96 -11.27 7.04 -5.09
CA GLY A 96 -12.17 6.31 -4.21
C GLY A 96 -12.14 4.81 -4.48
N PHE A 97 -12.15 4.40 -5.75
CA PHE A 97 -11.98 3.01 -6.13
C PHE A 97 -10.64 2.45 -5.65
N GLY A 98 -9.56 3.24 -5.76
CA GLY A 98 -8.25 2.91 -5.22
C GLY A 98 -8.28 2.68 -3.71
N VAL A 99 -8.91 3.58 -2.94
CA VAL A 99 -9.05 3.47 -1.48
C VAL A 99 -9.88 2.25 -1.08
N MET A 100 -10.99 1.99 -1.77
CA MET A 100 -11.83 0.80 -1.49
C MET A 100 -11.06 -0.51 -1.71
N ASN A 101 -10.23 -0.56 -2.75
CA ASN A 101 -9.37 -1.73 -3.00
C ASN A 101 -8.21 -1.83 -2.01
N SER A 102 -7.80 -0.71 -1.39
CA SER A 102 -6.71 -0.68 -0.40
C SER A 102 -7.20 -0.71 1.05
N LEU A 103 -8.52 -0.74 1.27
CA LEU A 103 -9.16 -0.79 2.59
C LEU A 103 -8.58 -1.86 3.53
N PRO A 104 -8.41 -3.14 3.14
CA PRO A 104 -7.87 -4.15 4.06
C PRO A 104 -6.45 -3.83 4.54
N PHE A 105 -5.67 -3.09 3.75
CA PHE A 105 -4.32 -2.65 4.13
C PHE A 105 -4.38 -1.46 5.09
N CYS A 106 -5.21 -0.45 4.80
CA CYS A 106 -5.47 0.67 5.72
C CYS A 106 -5.95 0.16 7.09
N GLU A 107 -6.92 -0.76 7.09
CA GLU A 107 -7.45 -1.39 8.30
C GLU A 107 -6.38 -2.19 9.04
N GLY A 108 -5.59 -2.98 8.31
CA GLY A 108 -4.46 -3.74 8.85
C GLY A 108 -3.36 -2.88 9.48
N MET A 109 -3.20 -1.63 9.04
CA MET A 109 -2.21 -0.68 9.58
C MET A 109 -2.72 0.06 10.83
N VAL A 110 -3.94 0.60 10.76
CA VAL A 110 -4.43 1.61 11.71
C VAL A 110 -5.46 1.05 12.68
N LEU A 111 -6.41 0.25 12.20
CA LEU A 111 -7.59 -0.15 12.97
C LEU A 111 -7.36 -1.45 13.76
N ARG A 112 -6.61 -2.40 13.19
CA ARG A 112 -6.39 -3.71 13.84
C ARG A 112 -5.43 -3.63 15.03
N ARG A 113 -5.71 -4.45 16.03
CA ARG A 113 -4.92 -4.62 17.27
C ARG A 113 -4.50 -6.07 17.52
N ASP A 114 -4.94 -6.99 16.67
CA ASP A 114 -4.61 -8.42 16.77
C ASP A 114 -3.19 -8.73 16.22
N LYS A 115 -2.76 -9.99 16.33
CA LYS A 115 -1.46 -10.45 15.82
C LYS A 115 -1.34 -10.43 14.29
N GLY A 116 -2.47 -10.38 13.57
CA GLY A 116 -2.51 -10.24 12.11
C GLY A 116 -2.38 -8.80 11.62
N ARG A 117 -2.26 -7.82 12.55
CA ARG A 117 -1.94 -6.43 12.24
C ARG A 117 -0.63 -6.32 11.48
N MET A 118 -0.56 -5.35 10.57
CA MET A 118 0.66 -5.03 9.86
C MET A 118 1.79 -4.65 10.83
N SER A 119 2.97 -5.23 10.62
CA SER A 119 4.13 -4.97 11.48
C SER A 119 4.41 -3.47 11.59
N THR A 120 4.56 -2.96 12.82
CA THR A 120 4.81 -1.54 13.08
C THR A 120 6.04 -1.02 12.34
N LYS A 121 7.06 -1.87 12.14
CA LYS A 121 8.25 -1.53 11.35
C LYS A 121 7.88 -1.21 9.90
N THR A 122 7.07 -2.06 9.27
CA THR A 122 6.58 -1.86 7.91
C THR A 122 5.75 -0.58 7.80
N THR A 123 4.82 -0.34 8.73
CA THR A 123 4.03 0.90 8.76
C THR A 123 4.91 2.13 8.88
N PHE A 124 5.89 2.12 9.79
CA PHE A 124 6.82 3.25 9.96
C PHE A 124 7.63 3.51 8.69
N THR A 125 8.21 2.47 8.09
CA THR A 125 8.97 2.59 6.84
C THR A 125 8.11 3.13 5.70
N SER A 126 6.88 2.64 5.54
CA SER A 126 5.97 3.15 4.52
C SER A 126 5.60 4.62 4.72
N THR A 127 5.28 5.02 5.96
CA THR A 127 4.97 6.43 6.27
C THR A 127 6.16 7.35 5.98
N LEU A 128 7.37 6.93 6.35
CA LEU A 128 8.60 7.68 6.06
C LEU A 128 8.81 7.82 4.54
N LEU A 129 8.59 6.73 3.80
CA LEU A 129 8.71 6.72 2.34
C LEU A 129 7.68 7.63 1.66
N VAL A 130 6.45 7.67 2.16
CA VAL A 130 5.43 8.64 1.72
C VAL A 130 5.88 10.07 1.98
N GLY A 131 6.42 10.36 3.16
CA GLY A 131 6.95 11.69 3.50
C GLY A 131 8.09 12.11 2.58
N LEU A 132 9.00 11.20 2.27
CA LEU A 132 10.09 11.44 1.31
C LEU A 132 9.55 11.72 -0.10
N LEU A 133 8.62 10.89 -0.60
CA LEU A 133 8.00 11.09 -1.91
C LEU A 133 7.28 12.45 -1.99
N TYR A 134 6.56 12.81 -0.93
CA TYR A 134 5.90 14.11 -0.85
C TYR A 134 6.90 15.26 -0.84
N GLY A 135 7.98 15.17 -0.07
CA GLY A 135 9.05 16.18 -0.04
C GLY A 135 9.74 16.36 -1.39
N ILE A 136 10.03 15.26 -2.09
CA ILE A 136 10.58 15.30 -3.45
C ILE A 136 9.59 15.95 -4.41
N ALA A 137 8.31 15.57 -4.34
CA ALA A 137 7.28 16.14 -5.21
C ALA A 137 7.11 17.65 -4.97
N SER A 138 7.10 18.09 -3.72
CA SER A 138 7.05 19.51 -3.33
C SER A 138 8.25 20.28 -3.88
N PHE A 139 9.46 19.75 -3.72
CA PHE A 139 10.68 20.35 -4.25
C PHE A 139 10.66 20.47 -5.79
N VAL A 140 10.25 19.42 -6.48
CA VAL A 140 10.22 19.37 -7.96
C VAL A 140 9.12 20.28 -8.52
N LEU A 141 7.93 20.24 -7.92
CA LEU A 141 6.75 20.96 -8.42
C LEU A 141 6.67 22.41 -7.91
N ASN A 142 7.58 22.84 -7.03
CA ASN A 142 7.53 24.13 -6.33
C ASN A 142 6.16 24.40 -5.67
N ILE A 143 5.55 23.35 -5.10
CA ILE A 143 4.34 23.41 -4.29
C ILE A 143 4.74 23.36 -2.83
#